data_AF-A0A3N5N1D1-F1
#
_entry.id   AF-A0A3N5N1D1-F1
#
_cell.length_a   1.000
_cell.length_b   1.000
_cell.length_c   1.000
_cell.angle_alpha   90.00
_cell.angle_beta   90.00
_cell.angle_gamma   90.00
#
_symmetry.space_group_name_H-M   'P 1'
#
loop_
_entity.id
_entity.type
_entity.pdbx_description
1 polymer ?
#
loop_
_entity_poly.entity_id
_entity_poly.type
_entity_poly.pdbx_seq_one_letter_code
_entity_poly.pdbx_strand_id
1 'polypeptide(L)'
;MRRRLFYAAVGALVLAYPLLTQSVPVYQRLGALVLLAAIGASAWNLIGGYAGHVSVGHAVFFGAGAYSAIAVYNHFGLPPIAGVPLGVLIAVLIAALIGVPTLR
;
A
#
# COMPACT_ATOMS: atom_id res chain seq x y z
N MET A 1 -2.53 -20.60 -23.70
CA MET A 1 -3.87 -20.60 -23.06
C MET A 1 -3.83 -21.02 -21.58
N ARG A 2 -3.26 -22.20 -21.23
CA ARG A 2 -3.13 -22.70 -19.82
C ARG A 2 -2.53 -21.71 -18.81
N ARG A 3 -1.48 -20.97 -19.20
CA ARG A 3 -0.80 -19.99 -18.32
C ARG A 3 -1.69 -18.80 -17.94
N ARG A 4 -2.53 -18.32 -18.86
CA ARG A 4 -3.50 -17.24 -18.59
C ARG A 4 -4.61 -17.71 -17.65
N LEU A 5 -5.09 -18.94 -17.84
CA LEU A 5 -6.08 -19.56 -16.95
C LEU A 5 -5.53 -19.72 -15.53
N PHE A 6 -4.25 -20.08 -15.38
CA PHE A 6 -3.60 -20.16 -14.07
C PHE A 6 -3.59 -18.81 -13.35
N TYR A 7 -3.11 -17.74 -14.00
CA TYR A 7 -3.10 -16.40 -13.39
C TYR A 7 -4.51 -15.90 -13.05
N ALA A 8 -5.48 -16.17 -13.92
CA ALA A 8 -6.87 -15.83 -13.65
C ALA A 8 -7.43 -16.60 -12.43
N ALA A 9 -7.14 -17.89 -12.31
CA ALA A 9 -7.56 -18.70 -11.17
C ALA A 9 -6.93 -18.22 -9.85
N VAL A 10 -5.63 -17.88 -9.86
CA VAL A 10 -4.95 -17.31 -8.68
C VAL A 10 -5.56 -15.96 -8.32
N GLY A 11 -5.80 -15.08 -9.29
CA GLY A 11 -6.44 -13.78 -9.06
C GLY A 11 -7.85 -13.93 -8.46
N ALA A 12 -8.64 -14.85 -8.99
CA ALA A 12 -9.98 -15.14 -8.46
C ALA A 12 -9.92 -15.65 -7.00
N LEU A 13 -8.97 -16.53 -6.68
CA LEU A 13 -8.74 -17.01 -5.31
C LEU A 13 -8.40 -15.88 -4.33
N VAL A 14 -7.52 -14.96 -4.74
CA VAL A 14 -7.14 -13.81 -3.91
C VAL A 14 -8.33 -12.88 -3.66
N LEU A 15 -9.16 -12.63 -4.68
CA LEU A 15 -10.36 -11.81 -4.54
C LEU A 15 -11.47 -12.50 -3.72
N ALA A 16 -11.53 -13.83 -3.76
CA ALA A 16 -12.46 -14.62 -2.96
C ALA A 16 -12.04 -14.74 -1.48
N TYR A 17 -10.73 -14.62 -1.17
CA TYR A 17 -10.19 -14.73 0.19
C TYR A 17 -10.95 -13.95 1.27
N PRO A 18 -11.25 -12.63 1.12
CA PRO A 18 -11.99 -11.88 2.15
C PRO A 18 -13.42 -12.40 2.36
N LEU A 19 -14.05 -12.99 1.33
CA LEU A 19 -15.39 -13.58 1.40
C LEU A 19 -15.38 -14.93 2.12
N LEU A 20 -14.33 -15.73 1.93
CA LEU A 20 -14.16 -17.03 2.59
C LEU A 20 -13.78 -16.91 4.07
N THR A 21 -13.17 -15.78 4.47
CA THR A 21 -12.63 -15.57 5.82
C THR A 21 -13.48 -14.66 6.71
N GLN A 22 -14.69 -14.31 6.29
CA GLN A 22 -15.60 -13.41 7.03
C GLN A 22 -15.93 -13.87 8.45
N SER A 23 -15.93 -15.17 8.70
CA SER A 23 -16.27 -15.76 9.99
C SER A 23 -15.15 -15.65 11.04
N VAL A 24 -13.90 -15.37 10.63
CA VAL A 24 -12.74 -15.37 11.53
C VAL A 24 -11.89 -14.11 11.28
N PRO A 25 -12.04 -13.05 12.10
CA PRO A 25 -11.36 -11.77 11.91
C PRO A 25 -9.82 -11.84 11.87
N VAL A 26 -9.24 -12.83 12.55
CA VAL A 26 -7.78 -13.04 12.58
C VAL A 26 -7.23 -13.31 11.18
N TYR A 27 -7.92 -14.10 10.36
CA TYR A 27 -7.45 -14.40 9.01
C TYR A 27 -7.51 -13.17 8.11
N GLN A 28 -8.56 -12.36 8.20
CA GLN A 28 -8.64 -11.10 7.45
C GLN A 28 -7.49 -10.15 7.79
N ARG A 29 -7.16 -10.02 9.08
CA ARG A 29 -6.03 -9.19 9.53
C ARG A 29 -4.69 -9.73 9.03
N LEU A 30 -4.46 -11.04 9.12
CA LEU A 30 -3.24 -11.66 8.62
C LEU A 30 -3.10 -11.48 7.10
N GLY A 31 -4.16 -11.70 6.33
CA GLY A 31 -4.17 -11.47 4.88
C GLY A 31 -3.82 -10.02 4.54
N ALA A 32 -4.41 -9.05 5.24
CA ALA A 32 -4.08 -7.64 5.07
C ALA A 32 -2.60 -7.34 5.38
N LEU A 33 -2.05 -7.90 6.47
CA LEU A 33 -0.63 -7.73 6.82
C LEU A 33 0.32 -8.37 5.80
N VAL A 34 -0.04 -9.54 5.27
CA VAL A 34 0.75 -10.21 4.22
C VAL A 34 0.77 -9.35 2.95
N LEU A 35 -0.38 -8.84 2.51
CA LEU A 35 -0.46 -7.95 1.35
C LEU A 35 0.31 -6.65 1.57
N LEU A 36 0.21 -6.08 2.77
CA LEU A 36 0.95 -4.87 3.15
C LEU A 36 2.47 -5.10 3.10
N ALA A 37 2.94 -6.22 3.65
CA ALA A 37 4.35 -6.61 3.61
C ALA A 37 4.82 -6.87 2.17
N ALA A 38 3.98 -7.50 1.33
CA ALA A 38 4.29 -7.74 -0.07
C ALA A 38 4.42 -6.43 -0.88
N ILE A 39 3.54 -5.45 -0.62
CA ILE A 39 3.63 -4.12 -1.22
C ILE A 39 4.93 -3.44 -0.79
N GLY A 40 5.22 -3.43 0.51
CA GLY A 40 6.45 -2.85 1.06
C GLY A 40 7.72 -3.49 0.52
N ALA A 41 7.77 -4.83 0.46
CA ALA A 41 8.89 -5.57 -0.09
C ALA A 41 9.08 -5.28 -1.59
N SER A 42 7.99 -5.16 -2.36
CA SER A 42 8.05 -4.83 -3.78
C SER A 42 8.56 -3.41 -4.01
N ALA A 43 8.10 -2.44 -3.20
CA ALA A 43 8.56 -1.06 -3.28
C ALA A 43 10.04 -0.91 -2.88
N TRP A 44 10.48 -1.65 -1.86
CA TRP A 44 11.90 -1.73 -1.51
C TRP A 44 12.73 -2.41 -2.60
N ASN A 45 12.25 -3.49 -3.19
CA ASN A 45 12.97 -4.18 -4.27
C ASN A 45 13.18 -3.28 -5.49
N LEU A 46 12.25 -2.37 -5.77
CA LEU A 46 12.41 -1.39 -6.84
C LEU A 46 13.56 -0.42 -6.58
N ILE A 47 13.65 0.14 -5.38
CA ILE A 47 14.67 1.16 -5.04
C ILE A 47 15.99 0.51 -4.62
N GLY A 48 15.96 -0.38 -3.64
CA GLY A 48 17.16 -1.03 -3.08
C GLY A 48 17.67 -2.20 -3.90
N GLY A 49 16.79 -2.93 -4.57
CA GLY A 49 17.18 -4.07 -5.41
C GLY A 49 17.63 -3.63 -6.80
N TYR A 50 16.70 -3.08 -7.60
CA TYR A 50 16.97 -2.74 -8.99
C TYR A 50 17.78 -1.45 -9.18
N ALA A 51 17.47 -0.39 -8.43
CA ALA A 51 18.20 0.88 -8.54
C ALA A 51 19.45 0.95 -7.64
N GLY A 52 19.63 0.00 -6.71
CA GLY A 52 20.79 -0.07 -5.82
C GLY A 52 20.87 1.07 -4.80
N HIS A 53 19.79 1.83 -4.59
CA HIS A 53 19.77 2.96 -3.65
C HIS A 53 19.28 2.55 -2.26
N VAL A 54 19.95 3.04 -1.22
CA VAL A 54 19.43 2.89 0.15
C VAL A 54 18.26 3.85 0.33
N SER A 55 17.06 3.31 0.55
CA SER A 55 15.87 4.13 0.76
C SER A 55 15.77 4.58 2.22
N VAL A 56 16.02 5.86 2.49
CA VAL A 56 15.93 6.45 3.84
C VAL A 56 14.51 6.98 4.17
N GLY A 57 13.67 7.20 3.16
CA GLY A 57 12.39 7.91 3.31
C GLY A 57 11.11 7.07 3.16
N HIS A 58 11.19 5.77 2.82
CA HIS A 58 9.99 4.95 2.50
C HIS A 58 8.94 4.94 3.62
N ALA A 59 9.38 4.88 4.88
CA ALA A 59 8.49 4.86 6.04
C ALA A 59 7.66 6.15 6.17
N VAL A 60 8.22 7.30 5.75
CA VAL A 60 7.51 8.59 5.80
C VAL A 60 6.35 8.60 4.82
N PHE A 61 6.55 8.14 3.58
CA PHE A 61 5.49 8.06 2.58
C PHE A 61 4.42 7.04 2.94
N PHE A 62 4.85 5.89 3.49
CA PHE A 62 3.93 4.89 4.01
C PHE A 62 3.06 5.46 5.15
N GLY A 63 3.69 6.14 6.12
CA GLY A 63 3.00 6.79 7.21
C GLY A 63 2.03 7.87 6.73
N ALA A 64 2.44 8.74 5.80
CA ALA A 64 1.59 9.78 5.24
C ALA A 64 0.29 9.21 4.66
N GLY A 65 0.36 8.13 3.88
CA GLY A 65 -0.82 7.44 3.35
C GLY A 65 -1.70 6.83 4.44
N ALA A 66 -1.10 6.12 5.39
CA ALA A 66 -1.83 5.45 6.48
C ALA A 66 -2.57 6.45 7.39
N TYR A 67 -1.90 7.53 7.80
CA TYR A 67 -2.52 8.57 8.62
C TYR A 67 -3.58 9.36 7.86
N SER A 68 -3.44 9.56 6.55
CA SER A 68 -4.48 10.19 5.73
C SER A 68 -5.75 9.35 5.70
N ALA A 69 -5.63 8.04 5.53
CA ALA A 69 -6.77 7.11 5.56
C ALA A 69 -7.49 7.12 6.93
N ILE A 70 -6.72 7.11 8.03
CA ILE A 70 -7.27 7.17 9.39
C ILE A 70 -7.91 8.54 9.67
N ALA A 71 -7.29 9.64 9.23
CA ALA A 71 -7.84 10.98 9.40
C ALA A 71 -9.19 11.12 8.68
N VAL A 72 -9.29 10.60 7.45
CA VAL A 72 -10.55 10.63 6.69
C VAL A 72 -11.64 9.82 7.39
N TYR A 73 -11.30 8.65 7.92
CA TYR A 73 -12.23 7.83 8.68
C TYR A 73 -12.68 8.51 9.98
N ASN A 74 -11.75 9.02 10.79
CA ASN A 74 -12.07 9.60 12.11
C ASN A 74 -12.80 10.94 12.04
N HIS A 75 -12.47 11.79 11.06
CA HIS A 75 -13.03 13.15 10.97
C HIS A 75 -14.27 13.24 10.09
N PHE A 76 -14.35 12.43 9.03
CA PHE A 76 -15.45 12.50 8.05
C PHE A 76 -16.35 11.25 8.06
N GLY A 77 -16.00 10.20 8.81
CA GLY A 77 -16.75 8.94 8.84
C GLY A 77 -16.74 8.17 7.51
N LEU A 78 -15.90 8.60 6.55
CA LEU A 78 -15.81 8.01 5.23
C LEU A 78 -14.96 6.73 5.26
N PRO A 79 -15.16 5.80 4.32
CA PRO A 79 -14.33 4.60 4.24
C PRO A 79 -12.84 4.98 4.08
N PRO A 80 -11.88 4.26 4.69
CA PRO A 80 -10.46 4.61 4.65
C PRO A 80 -9.88 4.77 3.24
N ILE A 81 -10.46 4.09 2.24
CA ILE A 81 -10.10 4.21 0.83
C ILE A 81 -10.33 5.64 0.29
N ALA A 82 -11.32 6.37 0.81
CA ALA A 82 -11.54 7.77 0.47
C ALA A 82 -10.40 8.68 0.91
N GLY A 83 -9.52 8.23 1.81
CA GLY A 83 -8.29 8.94 2.19
C GLY A 83 -7.13 8.77 1.21
N VAL A 84 -7.25 7.92 0.19
CA VAL A 84 -6.19 7.72 -0.82
C VAL A 84 -5.82 9.01 -1.55
N PRO A 85 -6.76 9.82 -2.07
CA PRO A 85 -6.42 11.09 -2.74
C PRO A 85 -5.68 12.06 -1.81
N LEU A 86 -6.10 12.13 -0.54
CA LEU A 86 -5.44 12.96 0.47
C LEU A 86 -4.01 12.47 0.76
N GLY A 87 -3.84 11.15 0.90
CA GLY A 87 -2.53 10.53 1.09
C GLY A 87 -1.58 10.77 -0.08
N VAL A 88 -2.08 10.69 -1.32
CA VAL A 88 -1.30 11.02 -2.52
C VAL A 88 -0.87 12.48 -2.50
N LEU A 89 -1.80 13.41 -2.21
CA LEU A 89 -1.49 14.84 -2.13
C LEU A 89 -0.40 15.11 -1.08
N ILE A 90 -0.55 14.57 0.13
CA ILE A 90 0.42 14.76 1.21
C ILE A 90 1.78 14.15 0.83
N ALA A 91 1.80 12.96 0.24
CA ALA A 91 3.04 12.33 -0.22
C ALA A 91 3.75 13.17 -1.29
N VAL A 92 3.02 13.72 -2.25
CA VAL A 92 3.58 14.62 -3.28
C VAL A 92 4.15 15.88 -2.66
N LEU A 93 3.45 16.49 -1.70
CA LEU A 93 3.93 17.69 -1.00
C LEU A 93 5.22 17.41 -0.22
N ILE A 94 5.28 16.29 0.51
CA ILE A 94 6.49 15.87 1.22
C ILE A 94 7.64 15.62 0.23
N ALA A 95 7.38 14.92 -0.88
CA ALA A 95 8.37 14.64 -1.90
C ALA A 95 8.89 15.92 -2.56
N ALA A 96 8.04 16.90 -2.83
CA ALA A 96 8.44 18.19 -3.39
C ALA A 96 9.27 19.01 -2.39
N LEU A 97 8.81 19.09 -1.14
CA LEU A 97 9.49 19.85 -0.09
C LEU A 97 10.90 19.34 0.19
N ILE A 98 11.11 18.03 0.15
CA ILE A 98 12.42 17.40 0.37
C ILE A 98 13.22 17.32 -0.93
N GLY A 99 12.58 16.92 -2.04
CA GLY A 99 13.25 16.68 -3.31
C GLY A 99 13.82 17.94 -3.96
N VAL A 100 13.05 19.04 -3.98
CA VAL A 100 13.49 20.31 -4.58
C VAL A 100 14.82 20.80 -3.99
N PRO A 101 15.01 20.87 -2.66
CA PRO A 101 16.28 21.33 -2.10
C PRO A 101 17.42 20.33 -2.19
N THR A 102 17.17 19.04 -2.41
CA THR A 102 18.19 17.99 -2.54
C THR A 102 18.64 17.75 -3.99
N LEU A 103 17.79 18.06 -4.98
CA LEU A 103 18.07 17.90 -6.41
C LEU A 103 18.76 19.11 -7.06
N ARG A 104 18.99 20.17 -6.29
CA ARG A 104 19.85 21.31 -6.64
C ARG A 104 21.26 21.07 -6.12
#